data_AF-A0A161M1R9-F1
#
_entry.id   AF-A0A161M1R9-F1
#
_cell.length_a   1.000
_cell.length_b   1.000
_cell.length_c   1.000
_cell.angle_alpha   90.00
_cell.angle_beta   90.00
_cell.angle_gamma   90.00
#
_symmetry.space_group_name_H-M   'P 1'
#
loop_
_entity.id
_entity.type
_entity.pdbx_description
1 polymer ?
#
loop_
_entity_poly.entity_id
_entity_poly.type
_entity_poly.pdbx_seq_one_letter_code
_entity_poly.pdbx_strand_id
1 'polypeptide(L)'
;RAATEGGRFQFFDMDADPSVRMSFWASTVGLFFLWTSNSGISPAAVQRYISLPSINHARWSIFFLVCGSNLFLTFSGIIGLVIYAAYKTCDPFSLKVISRPDQIVPYFVLDVAGRIKGLPALFLAGVVSASLSTMSTGLNTVAGAI
;
A
#
# COMPACT_ATOMS: atom_id res chain seq x y z
N ARG A 1 1.42 -16.84 -15.30
CA ARG A 1 2.16 -18.11 -15.45
C ARG A 1 3.24 -18.26 -14.39
N ALA A 2 4.29 -17.42 -14.38
CA ALA A 2 5.33 -17.45 -13.34
C ALA A 2 4.80 -17.44 -11.88
N ALA A 3 3.81 -16.60 -11.55
CA ALA A 3 3.25 -16.51 -10.20
C ALA A 3 2.46 -17.76 -9.75
N THR A 4 1.84 -18.47 -10.70
CA THR A 4 1.09 -19.71 -10.43
C THR A 4 2.04 -20.90 -10.22
N GLU A 5 3.12 -20.96 -10.99
CA GLU A 5 4.18 -21.98 -10.86
C GLU A 5 5.00 -21.82 -9.58
N GLY A 6 5.16 -20.58 -9.09
CA GLY A 6 5.89 -20.27 -7.86
C GLY A 6 5.10 -20.43 -6.56
N GLY A 7 3.85 -20.91 -6.62
CA GLY A 7 3.01 -21.10 -5.43
C GLY A 7 2.61 -19.81 -4.68
N ARG A 8 2.86 -18.62 -5.25
CA ARG A 8 2.59 -17.31 -4.61
C ARG A 8 1.15 -16.83 -4.77
N PHE A 9 0.32 -17.57 -5.51
CA PHE A 9 -1.09 -17.26 -5.76
C PHE A 9 -1.97 -18.28 -5.02
N GLN A 10 -2.20 -18.07 -3.73
CA GLN A 10 -3.19 -18.81 -2.94
C GLN A 10 -4.40 -17.90 -2.71
N PHE A 11 -5.45 -18.08 -3.52
CA PHE A 11 -6.61 -17.18 -3.52
C PHE A 11 -7.45 -17.25 -2.23
N PHE A 12 -7.57 -18.43 -1.64
CA PHE A 12 -8.48 -18.68 -0.52
C PHE A 12 -7.91 -19.76 0.40
N ASP A 13 -6.93 -19.41 1.21
CA ASP A 13 -6.60 -20.22 2.37
C ASP A 13 -7.63 -19.95 3.47
N MET A 14 -8.61 -20.85 3.61
CA MET A 14 -9.72 -20.73 4.57
C MET A 14 -9.35 -21.21 5.98
N ASP A 15 -8.07 -21.47 6.24
CA ASP A 15 -7.62 -21.85 7.57
C ASP A 15 -7.96 -20.73 8.59
N ALA A 16 -8.58 -21.13 9.68
CA ALA A 16 -9.03 -20.23 10.74
C ALA A 16 -7.95 -19.99 11.80
N ASP A 17 -6.75 -20.58 11.62
CA ASP A 17 -5.63 -20.39 12.51
C ASP A 17 -5.14 -18.91 12.49
N PRO A 18 -5.20 -18.20 13.62
CA PRO A 18 -4.78 -16.80 13.72
C PRO A 18 -3.26 -16.60 13.60
N SER A 19 -2.47 -17.67 13.61
CA SER A 19 -1.02 -17.62 13.37
C SER A 19 -0.66 -17.54 11.89
N VAL A 20 -1.59 -17.86 10.99
CA VAL A 20 -1.40 -17.76 9.54
C VAL A 20 -1.48 -16.28 9.13
N ARG A 21 -0.34 -15.74 8.68
CA ARG A 21 -0.14 -14.30 8.43
C ARG A 21 -1.09 -13.69 7.38
N MET A 22 -1.57 -14.47 6.42
CA MET A 22 -2.51 -14.02 5.38
C MET A 22 -3.58 -15.08 5.08
N SER A 23 -4.31 -15.56 6.10
CA SER A 23 -5.52 -16.36 5.84
C SER A 23 -6.64 -15.48 5.30
N PHE A 24 -7.63 -16.08 4.63
CA PHE A 24 -8.83 -15.38 4.18
C PHE A 24 -9.53 -14.67 5.35
N TRP A 25 -9.64 -15.34 6.50
CA TRP A 25 -10.28 -14.78 7.69
C TRP A 25 -9.49 -13.62 8.30
N ALA A 26 -8.18 -13.81 8.51
CA ALA A 26 -7.32 -12.76 9.06
C ALA A 26 -7.29 -11.53 8.13
N SER A 27 -7.28 -11.77 6.82
CA SER A 27 -7.23 -10.70 5.83
C SER A 27 -8.58 -9.98 5.72
N THR A 28 -9.69 -10.69 5.52
CA THR A 28 -11.00 -10.04 5.34
C THR A 28 -11.48 -9.36 6.62
N VAL A 29 -11.45 -10.06 7.75
CA VAL A 29 -11.94 -9.52 9.03
C VAL A 29 -10.97 -8.46 9.56
N GLY A 30 -9.67 -8.75 9.55
CA GLY A 30 -8.65 -7.83 10.04
C GLY A 30 -8.57 -6.54 9.22
N LEU A 31 -8.54 -6.62 7.88
CA LEU A 31 -8.52 -5.40 7.06
C LEU A 31 -9.84 -4.64 7.19
N PHE A 32 -10.99 -5.31 7.24
CA PHE A 32 -12.27 -4.62 7.40
C PHE A 32 -12.26 -3.72 8.65
N PHE A 33 -11.95 -4.27 9.82
CA PHE A 33 -11.92 -3.49 11.05
C PHE A 33 -10.82 -2.41 11.04
N LEU A 34 -9.64 -2.72 10.50
CA LEU A 34 -8.54 -1.76 10.41
C LEU A 34 -8.91 -0.56 9.54
N TRP A 35 -9.49 -0.78 8.36
CA TRP A 35 -9.92 0.28 7.46
C TRP A 35 -11.12 1.04 8.01
N THR A 36 -12.11 0.36 8.59
CA THR A 36 -13.26 1.03 9.22
C THR A 36 -12.84 1.89 10.40
N SER A 37 -11.95 1.39 11.27
CA SER A 37 -11.41 2.18 12.39
C SER A 37 -10.62 3.40 11.90
N ASN A 38 -9.75 3.19 10.91
CA ASN A 38 -8.95 4.28 10.35
C ASN A 38 -9.81 5.35 9.66
N SER A 39 -10.89 4.96 8.97
CA SER A 39 -11.79 5.93 8.33
C SER A 39 -12.80 6.53 9.31
N GLY A 40 -13.31 5.79 10.29
CA GLY A 40 -14.39 6.26 11.16
C GLY A 40 -13.95 6.93 12.46
N ILE A 41 -12.79 6.55 12.99
CA ILE A 41 -12.35 6.92 14.35
C ILE A 41 -11.05 7.71 14.33
N SER A 42 -10.23 7.60 13.27
CA SER A 42 -8.96 8.34 13.26
C SER A 42 -9.22 9.84 13.34
N PRO A 43 -8.56 10.58 14.26
CA PRO A 43 -8.78 12.02 14.39
C PRO A 43 -8.49 12.75 13.08
N ALA A 44 -7.47 12.32 12.34
CA ALA A 44 -7.15 12.82 11.01
C ALA A 44 -8.31 12.71 10.01
N ALA A 45 -8.99 11.57 9.94
CA ALA A 45 -10.11 11.37 9.02
C ALA A 45 -11.32 12.21 9.45
N VAL A 46 -11.65 12.19 10.75
CA VAL A 46 -12.77 12.96 11.31
C VAL A 46 -12.58 14.46 11.06
N GLN A 47 -11.38 15.01 11.31
CA GLN A 47 -11.04 16.41 11.05
C GLN A 47 -11.28 16.80 9.58
N ARG A 48 -10.96 15.92 8.63
CA ARG A 48 -11.20 16.16 7.20
C ARG A 48 -12.69 16.17 6.87
N TYR A 49 -13.49 15.32 7.53
CA TYR A 49 -14.93 15.24 7.27
C TYR A 49 -15.68 16.45 7.83
N ILE A 50 -15.33 16.92 9.04
CA ILE A 50 -15.98 18.10 9.65
C ILE A 50 -15.61 19.41 8.94
N SER A 51 -14.51 19.42 8.18
CA SER A 51 -14.10 20.59 7.38
C SER A 51 -14.89 20.74 6.07
N LEU A 52 -15.74 19.76 5.72
CA LEU A 52 -16.56 19.80 4.51
C LEU A 52 -17.87 20.56 4.75
N PRO A 53 -18.40 21.27 3.74
CA PRO A 53 -19.57 22.14 3.91
C PRO A 53 -20.88 21.39 4.16
N SER A 54 -20.96 20.09 3.86
CA SER A 54 -22.15 19.29 4.11
C SER A 54 -21.85 17.79 4.25
N ILE A 55 -22.77 17.07 4.90
CA ILE A 55 -22.69 15.62 5.09
C ILE A 55 -22.66 14.85 3.77
N ASN A 56 -23.35 15.33 2.73
CA ASN A 56 -23.35 14.70 1.41
C ASN A 56 -21.95 14.75 0.77
N HIS A 57 -21.22 15.84 0.95
CA HIS A 57 -19.83 15.94 0.47
C HIS A 57 -18.93 14.97 1.24
N ALA A 58 -19.07 14.88 2.56
CA ALA A 58 -18.32 13.91 3.37
C ALA A 58 -18.56 12.46 2.93
N ARG A 59 -19.81 12.07 2.64
CA ARG A 59 -20.14 10.73 2.13
C ARG A 59 -19.46 10.42 0.80
N TRP A 60 -19.51 11.35 -0.14
CA TRP A 60 -18.83 11.20 -1.44
C TRP A 60 -17.31 11.15 -1.27
N SER A 61 -16.73 12.00 -0.41
CA SER A 61 -15.28 11.97 -0.12
C SER A 61 -14.84 10.62 0.44
N ILE A 62 -15.61 10.03 1.36
CA ILE A 62 -15.35 8.69 1.91
C ILE A 62 -15.44 7.64 0.80
N PHE A 63 -16.47 7.71 -0.05
CA PHE A 63 -16.63 6.77 -1.16
C PHE A 63 -15.43 6.81 -2.12
N PHE A 64 -14.99 8.00 -2.54
CA PHE A 64 -13.81 8.15 -3.40
C PHE A 64 -12.53 7.67 -2.73
N LEU A 65 -12.37 7.91 -1.42
CA LEU A 65 -11.24 7.40 -0.65
C LEU A 65 -11.21 5.86 -0.68
N VAL A 66 -12.33 5.21 -0.37
CA VAL A 66 -12.41 3.73 -0.34
C VAL A 66 -12.15 3.16 -1.74
N CYS A 67 -12.80 3.68 -2.78
CA CYS A 67 -12.58 3.22 -4.14
C CYS A 67 -11.12 3.43 -4.59
N GLY A 68 -10.55 4.61 -4.31
CA GLY A 68 -9.16 4.93 -4.63
C GLY A 68 -8.15 4.03 -3.92
N SER A 69 -8.36 3.76 -2.63
CA SER A 69 -7.50 2.85 -1.85
C SER A 69 -7.55 1.41 -2.37
N ASN A 70 -8.74 0.90 -2.72
CA ASN A 70 -8.87 -0.45 -3.30
C ASN A 70 -8.18 -0.56 -4.68
N LEU A 71 -8.32 0.47 -5.52
CA LEU A 71 -7.65 0.54 -6.80
C LEU A 71 -6.12 0.57 -6.63
N PHE A 72 -5.62 1.39 -5.71
CA PHE A 72 -4.19 1.50 -5.42
C PHE A 72 -3.59 0.19 -4.89
N LEU A 73 -4.31 -0.49 -3.99
CA LEU A 73 -3.91 -1.81 -3.48
C LEU A 73 -3.81 -2.84 -4.61
N THR A 74 -4.78 -2.83 -5.53
CA THR A 74 -4.79 -3.72 -6.70
C THR A 74 -3.59 -3.48 -7.60
N PHE A 75 -3.29 -2.21 -7.93
CA PHE A 75 -2.10 -1.87 -8.71
C PHE A 75 -0.80 -2.25 -8.01
N SER A 76 -0.70 -2.04 -6.70
CA SER A 76 0.46 -2.45 -5.91
C SER A 76 0.68 -3.97 -5.98
N GLY A 77 -0.39 -4.76 -5.87
CA GLY A 77 -0.34 -6.22 -6.02
C GLY A 77 0.14 -6.64 -7.42
N ILE A 78 -0.36 -6.00 -8.47
CA ILE A 78 0.08 -6.25 -9.85
C ILE A 78 1.58 -5.92 -10.01
N ILE A 79 2.05 -4.79 -9.49
CA ILE A 79 3.47 -4.41 -9.52
C ILE A 79 4.32 -5.48 -8.81
N GLY A 80 3.91 -5.94 -7.63
CA GLY A 80 4.60 -7.01 -6.91
C GLY A 80 4.71 -8.32 -7.71
N LEU A 81 3.66 -8.68 -8.44
CA LEU A 81 3.67 -9.84 -9.34
C LEU A 81 4.59 -9.65 -10.55
N VAL A 82 4.63 -8.44 -11.11
CA VAL A 82 5.54 -8.10 -12.23
C VAL A 82 6.99 -8.18 -11.78
N ILE A 83 7.33 -7.62 -10.62
CA ILE A 83 8.66 -7.70 -10.02
C ILE A 83 9.05 -9.16 -9.78
N TYR A 84 8.14 -9.96 -9.24
CA TYR A 84 8.38 -11.39 -9.04
C TYR A 84 8.66 -12.13 -10.36
N ALA A 85 7.90 -11.83 -11.41
CA ALA A 85 8.10 -12.43 -12.72
C ALA A 85 9.45 -12.01 -13.35
N ALA A 86 9.86 -10.74 -13.15
CA ALA A 86 11.12 -10.21 -13.65
C ALA A 86 12.35 -10.84 -12.96
N TYR A 87 12.28 -11.05 -11.64
CA TYR A 87 13.38 -11.59 -10.84
C TYR A 87 13.22 -13.07 -10.48
N LYS A 88 12.39 -13.84 -11.22
CA LYS A 88 12.11 -15.25 -10.91
C LYS A 88 13.38 -16.11 -10.85
N THR A 89 14.36 -15.85 -11.70
CA THR A 89 15.62 -16.63 -11.80
C THR A 89 16.83 -15.94 -11.18
N CYS A 90 16.78 -14.61 -11.04
CA CYS A 90 17.87 -13.79 -10.53
C CYS A 90 17.33 -12.83 -9.46
N ASP A 91 17.14 -13.34 -8.25
CA ASP A 91 16.61 -12.55 -7.14
C ASP A 91 17.68 -11.58 -6.60
N PRO A 92 17.48 -10.24 -6.69
CA PRO A 92 18.44 -9.26 -6.20
C PRO A 92 18.66 -9.33 -4.68
N PHE A 93 17.70 -9.87 -3.93
CA PHE A 93 17.85 -10.09 -2.49
C PHE A 93 18.82 -11.23 -2.19
N SER A 94 18.64 -12.39 -2.83
CA SER A 94 19.54 -13.54 -2.71
C SER A 94 20.96 -13.23 -3.20
N LEU A 95 21.10 -12.37 -4.21
CA LEU A 95 22.37 -11.89 -4.73
C LEU A 95 23.04 -10.79 -3.87
N LYS A 96 22.44 -10.42 -2.73
CA LYS A 96 22.91 -9.36 -1.81
C LYS A 96 23.09 -7.99 -2.47
N VAL A 97 22.39 -7.73 -3.56
CA VAL A 97 22.36 -6.41 -4.21
C VAL A 97 21.47 -5.46 -3.42
N ILE A 98 20.41 -5.99 -2.80
CA ILE A 98 19.57 -5.27 -1.83
C ILE A 98 19.71 -5.89 -0.43
N SER A 99 19.81 -5.04 0.60
CA SER A 99 19.97 -5.49 1.99
C SER A 99 18.64 -5.76 2.68
N ARG A 100 17.56 -5.11 2.23
CA ARG A 100 16.21 -5.23 2.82
C ARG A 100 15.18 -5.55 1.73
N PRO A 101 14.20 -6.43 2.00
CA PRO A 101 13.15 -6.76 1.04
C PRO A 101 12.35 -5.54 0.55
N ASP A 102 12.15 -4.53 1.41
CA ASP A 102 11.39 -3.32 1.10
C ASP A 102 12.05 -2.44 0.01
N GLN A 103 13.35 -2.66 -0.26
CA GLN A 103 14.10 -1.93 -1.28
C GLN A 103 13.87 -2.48 -2.70
N ILE A 104 13.14 -3.59 -2.85
CA ILE A 104 12.96 -4.25 -4.14
C ILE A 104 12.21 -3.37 -5.16
N VAL A 105 11.20 -2.62 -4.71
CA VAL A 105 10.42 -1.74 -5.59
C VAL A 105 11.25 -0.56 -6.10
N PRO A 106 11.93 0.24 -5.26
CA PRO A 106 12.79 1.32 -5.77
C PRO A 106 13.96 0.79 -6.60
N TYR A 107 14.52 -0.38 -6.26
CA TYR A 107 15.54 -1.03 -7.09
C TYR A 107 15.02 -1.40 -8.48
N PHE A 108 13.84 -2.03 -8.56
CA PHE A 108 13.20 -2.39 -9.83
C PHE A 108 12.91 -1.17 -10.71
N VAL A 109 12.46 -0.06 -10.11
CA VAL A 109 12.23 1.19 -10.85
C VAL A 109 13.55 1.73 -11.42
N LEU A 110 14.64 1.71 -10.65
CA LEU A 110 15.95 2.14 -11.14
C LEU A 110 16.46 1.26 -12.29
N ASP A 111 16.24 -0.05 -12.19
CA ASP A 111 16.66 -1.04 -13.19
C ASP A 111 15.90 -0.87 -14.52
N VAL A 112 14.57 -0.75 -14.46
CA VAL A 112 13.72 -0.64 -15.67
C VAL A 112 13.70 0.78 -16.24
N ALA A 113 13.55 1.80 -15.38
CA ALA A 113 13.40 3.19 -15.79
C ALA A 113 14.72 3.97 -15.86
N GLY A 114 15.86 3.36 -15.54
CA GLY A 114 17.17 4.02 -15.55
C GLY A 114 17.57 4.62 -16.90
N ARG A 115 17.00 4.10 -18.00
CA ARG A 115 17.22 4.65 -19.36
C ARG A 115 16.48 5.97 -19.61
N ILE A 116 15.40 6.25 -18.86
CA ILE A 116 14.59 7.46 -19.01
C ILE A 116 15.05 8.47 -17.97
N LYS A 117 15.81 9.47 -18.41
CA LYS A 117 16.28 10.55 -17.53
C LYS A 117 15.10 11.24 -16.85
N GLY A 118 15.15 11.37 -15.53
CA GLY A 118 14.14 12.05 -14.71
C GLY A 118 13.02 11.15 -14.16
N LEU A 119 12.72 10.00 -14.77
CA LEU A 119 11.64 9.14 -14.31
C LEU A 119 11.91 8.51 -12.93
N PRO A 120 13.13 8.00 -12.62
CA PRO A 120 13.43 7.53 -11.26
C PRO A 120 13.37 8.64 -10.21
N ALA A 121 13.77 9.86 -10.57
CA ALA A 121 13.71 11.01 -9.67
C ALA A 121 12.25 11.41 -9.38
N LEU A 122 11.38 11.38 -10.39
CA LEU A 122 9.95 11.62 -10.23
C LEU A 122 9.30 10.57 -9.32
N PHE A 123 9.64 9.29 -9.50
CA PHE A 123 9.18 8.22 -8.62
C PHE A 123 9.60 8.48 -7.16
N LEU A 124 10.88 8.77 -6.94
CA LEU A 124 11.41 9.05 -5.60
C LEU A 124 10.73 10.28 -4.98
N ALA A 125 10.53 11.35 -5.76
CA ALA A 125 9.82 12.55 -5.30
C ALA A 125 8.38 12.23 -4.86
N GLY A 126 7.68 11.37 -5.60
CA GLY A 126 6.34 10.89 -5.22
C GLY A 126 6.33 10.11 -3.90
N VAL A 127 7.28 9.18 -3.72
CA VAL A 127 7.40 8.40 -2.48
C VAL A 127 7.67 9.30 -1.27
N VAL A 128 8.59 10.26 -1.42
CA VAL A 128 8.90 11.23 -0.36
C VAL A 128 7.71 12.13 -0.07
N SER A 129 7.01 12.62 -1.10
CA SER A 129 5.79 13.43 -0.94
C SER A 129 4.69 12.67 -0.18
N ALA A 130 4.45 11.39 -0.51
CA ALA A 130 3.49 10.55 0.20
C ALA A 130 3.87 10.34 1.67
N SER A 131 5.17 10.14 1.94
CA SER A 131 5.71 9.99 3.30
C SER A 131 5.52 11.27 4.12
N LEU A 132 5.85 12.42 3.54
CA LEU A 132 5.68 13.74 4.17
C LEU A 132 4.21 14.09 4.41
N SER A 133 3.31 13.75 3.48
CA SER A 133 1.86 13.94 3.64
C SER A 133 1.31 13.16 4.84
N THR A 134 1.75 11.90 4.99
CA THR A 134 1.38 11.05 6.13
C THR A 134 1.93 11.61 7.44
N MET A 135 3.21 12.01 7.45
CA MET A 135 3.85 12.62 8.62
C MET A 135 3.16 13.92 9.04
N SER A 136 2.83 14.80 8.10
CA SER A 136 2.10 16.04 8.36
C SER A 136 0.72 15.78 8.97
N THR A 137 0.00 14.79 8.46
CA THR A 137 -1.30 14.37 9.01
C THR A 137 -1.17 13.85 10.45
N GLY A 138 -0.13 13.06 10.73
CA GLY A 138 0.17 12.57 12.08
C GLY A 138 0.50 13.70 13.05
N LEU A 139 1.36 14.63 12.64
CA LEU A 139 1.73 15.81 13.45
C LEU A 139 0.51 16.70 13.73
N ASN A 140 -0.35 16.93 12.75
CA ASN A 140 -1.60 17.70 12.93
C ASN A 140 -2.53 17.00 13.94
N THR A 141 -2.65 15.67 13.85
CA THR A 141 -3.46 14.88 14.79
C THR A 141 -2.93 15.00 16.22
N VAL A 142 -1.61 14.87 16.42
CA VAL A 142 -0.98 14.98 17.74
C VAL A 142 -1.14 16.39 18.29
N ALA A 143 -0.85 17.41 17.48
CA ALA A 143 -0.95 18.81 17.88
C ALA A 143 -2.38 19.24 18.23
N GLY A 144 -3.40 18.66 17.59
CA GLY A 144 -4.81 18.92 17.92
C GLY A 144 -5.33 18.13 19.12
N ALA A 145 -4.57 17.17 19.65
CA ALA A 145 -4.93 16.35 20.81
C ALA A 145 -4.29 16.84 22.12
N ILE A 146 -3.24 17.66 22.04
CA ILE A 146 -2.61 18.37 23.17
C ILE A 146 -3.16 19.80 23.28
#